data_AF-A0A930ZGF1-F1
#
_entry.id   AF-A0A930ZGF1-F1
#
_cell.length_a   1.000
_cell.length_b   1.000
_cell.length_c   1.000
_cell.angle_alpha   90.00
_cell.angle_beta   90.00
_cell.angle_gamma   90.00
#
_symmetry.space_group_name_H-M   'P 1'
#
loop_
_entity.id
_entity.type
_entity.pdbx_description
1 polymer ?
#
loop_
_entity_poly.entity_id
_entity_poly.type
_entity_poly.pdbx_seq_one_letter_code
_entity_poly.pdbx_strand_id
1 'polypeptide(L)'
;MKKLELPLHPRLETIFGYAGNAPRVVFYWEPFADKLMYDDGSESGSANSWAYLIWAGHPSVKLHLAQSGTPLLLLERKERKLYTLSRDEALEALQASRGQLLQAMPEVGSPKGAQQLLADFVLWLATPATKAA
;
A
#
# COMPACT_ATOMS: atom_id res chain seq x y z
N MET A 1 8.66 8.27 -13.61
CA MET A 1 7.56 8.66 -12.71
C MET A 1 7.45 10.19 -12.68
N LYS A 2 6.24 10.76 -12.68
CA LYS A 2 5.98 12.22 -12.62
C LYS A 2 5.17 12.55 -11.37
N LYS A 3 5.67 13.47 -10.55
CA LYS A 3 4.94 13.96 -9.36
C LYS A 3 3.73 14.80 -9.77
N LEU A 4 2.61 14.59 -9.11
CA LEU A 4 1.42 15.42 -9.23
C LEU A 4 1.45 16.54 -8.20
N GLU A 5 1.51 17.79 -8.66
CA GLU A 5 1.42 18.98 -7.83
C GLU A 5 -0.05 19.36 -7.63
N LEU A 6 -0.75 18.60 -6.78
CA LEU A 6 -2.15 18.85 -6.42
C LEU A 6 -2.36 18.64 -4.92
N PRO A 7 -3.35 19.32 -4.30
CA PRO A 7 -3.64 19.12 -2.88
C PRO A 7 -4.15 17.70 -2.63
N LEU A 8 -3.45 16.95 -1.77
CA LEU A 8 -3.82 15.59 -1.40
C LEU A 8 -4.60 15.58 -0.09
N HIS A 9 -5.77 14.96 -0.11
CA HIS A 9 -6.51 14.71 1.12
C HIS A 9 -5.67 13.82 2.07
N PRO A 10 -5.59 14.09 3.38
CA PRO A 10 -4.75 13.31 4.30
C PRO A 10 -5.10 11.82 4.37
N ARG A 11 -6.34 11.47 4.03
CA ARG A 11 -6.87 10.09 4.06
C ARG A 11 -7.23 9.55 2.67
N LEU A 12 -6.58 10.06 1.62
CA LEU A 12 -6.89 9.70 0.23
C LEU A 12 -6.93 8.17 0.02
N GLU A 13 -5.97 7.43 0.57
CA GLU A 13 -5.92 5.97 0.48
C GLU A 13 -7.14 5.29 1.10
N THR A 14 -7.61 5.77 2.26
CA THR A 14 -8.79 5.23 2.94
C THR A 14 -10.06 5.54 2.15
N ILE A 15 -10.15 6.74 1.56
CA ILE A 15 -11.27 7.13 0.70
C ILE A 15 -11.33 6.23 -0.54
N PHE A 16 -10.17 5.89 -1.11
CA PHE A 16 -10.05 4.91 -2.20
C PHE A 16 -10.24 3.47 -1.72
N GLY A 17 -10.47 3.20 -0.44
CA GLY A 17 -10.76 1.87 0.08
C GLY A 17 -9.53 1.01 0.39
N TYR A 18 -8.33 1.59 0.40
CA TYR A 18 -7.13 0.88 0.86
C TYR A 18 -7.04 0.91 2.39
N ALA A 19 -7.02 -0.27 3.00
CA ALA A 19 -6.93 -0.47 4.45
C ALA A 19 -5.54 -0.94 4.92
N GLY A 20 -4.60 -1.17 4.00
CA GLY A 20 -3.27 -1.66 4.32
C GLY A 20 -2.34 -0.61 4.91
N ASN A 21 -1.17 -1.06 5.34
CA ASN A 21 -0.16 -0.24 6.02
C ASN A 21 1.14 -0.07 5.23
N ALA A 22 1.21 -0.52 3.97
CA ALA A 22 2.41 -0.40 3.16
C ALA A 22 2.82 1.08 2.98
N PRO A 23 4.13 1.37 2.88
CA PRO A 23 4.61 2.74 2.67
C PRO A 23 4.17 3.31 1.32
N ARG A 24 4.01 2.45 0.31
CA ARG A 24 3.55 2.80 -1.02
C ARG A 24 2.34 1.96 -1.39
N VAL A 25 1.42 2.55 -2.14
CA VAL A 25 0.31 1.85 -2.76
C VAL A 25 0.09 2.42 -4.16
N VAL A 26 -0.11 1.56 -5.12
CA VAL A 26 -0.43 1.89 -6.51
C VAL A 26 -1.92 1.65 -6.72
N PHE A 27 -2.61 2.65 -7.26
CA PHE A 27 -4.00 2.53 -7.72
C PHE A 27 -4.03 2.54 -9.25
N TYR A 28 -4.88 1.70 -9.83
CA TYR A 28 -5.01 1.61 -11.28
C TYR A 28 -6.43 1.20 -11.69
N TRP A 29 -6.87 1.66 -12.86
CA TRP A 29 -8.13 1.21 -13.44
C TRP A 29 -7.91 -0.10 -14.18
N GLU A 30 -8.68 -1.14 -13.84
CA GLU A 30 -8.69 -2.41 -14.56
C GLU A 30 -9.79 -2.35 -15.64
N PRO A 31 -9.43 -2.19 -16.93
CA PRO A 31 -10.39 -1.92 -17.99
C PRO A 31 -11.38 -3.05 -18.21
N PHE A 32 -10.96 -4.31 -18.01
CA PHE A 32 -11.86 -5.46 -18.22
C PHE A 32 -12.88 -5.64 -17.09
N ALA A 33 -12.55 -5.17 -15.89
CA ALA A 33 -13.41 -5.26 -14.72
C ALA A 33 -14.21 -3.97 -14.46
N ASP A 34 -13.86 -2.88 -15.15
CA ASP A 34 -14.36 -1.51 -14.95
C ASP A 34 -14.30 -1.08 -13.47
N LYS A 35 -13.15 -1.36 -12.84
CA LYS A 35 -12.94 -1.16 -11.41
C LYS A 35 -11.61 -0.52 -11.11
N LEU A 36 -11.59 0.26 -10.04
CA LEU A 36 -10.34 0.65 -9.40
C LEU A 36 -9.77 -0.55 -8.64
N MET A 37 -8.48 -0.77 -8.83
CA MET A 37 -7.69 -1.76 -8.14
C MET A 37 -6.56 -1.07 -7.37
N TYR A 38 -6.02 -1.76 -6.38
CA TYR A 38 -4.78 -1.37 -5.72
C TYR A 38 -3.77 -2.52 -5.73
N ASP A 39 -2.49 -2.17 -5.65
CA ASP A 39 -1.37 -3.06 -5.38
C ASP A 39 -0.36 -2.32 -4.49
N ASP A 40 0.00 -2.92 -3.36
CA ASP A 40 0.97 -2.35 -2.41
C ASP A 40 2.29 -3.12 -2.34
N GLY A 41 2.48 -4.08 -3.25
CA GLY A 41 3.65 -4.95 -3.34
C GLY A 41 3.59 -6.18 -2.44
N SER A 42 2.63 -6.24 -1.50
CA SER A 42 2.31 -7.40 -0.67
C SER A 42 0.98 -8.02 -1.08
N GLU A 43 -0.04 -7.18 -1.23
CA GLU A 43 -1.41 -7.56 -1.56
C GLU A 43 -1.96 -6.68 -2.69
N SER A 44 -2.87 -7.26 -3.46
CA SER A 44 -3.65 -6.55 -4.46
C SER A 44 -5.14 -6.82 -4.26
N GLY A 45 -5.97 -5.86 -4.63
CA GLY A 45 -7.41 -5.98 -4.39
C GLY A 45 -8.23 -4.91 -5.09
N SER A 46 -9.54 -5.05 -5.01
CA SER A 46 -10.46 -4.03 -5.49
C SER A 46 -10.52 -2.85 -4.52
N ALA A 47 -10.69 -1.67 -5.10
CA ALA A 47 -10.74 -0.39 -4.41
C ALA A 47 -12.09 0.30 -4.67
N ASN A 48 -12.31 1.47 -4.07
CA ASN A 48 -13.54 2.24 -4.22
C ASN A 48 -13.56 3.03 -5.54
N SER A 49 -14.08 2.40 -6.60
CA SER A 49 -14.20 3.00 -7.94
C SER A 49 -14.92 4.34 -7.95
N TRP A 50 -16.02 4.48 -7.20
CA TRP A 50 -16.80 5.73 -7.17
C TRP A 50 -16.01 6.89 -6.59
N ALA A 51 -15.32 6.66 -5.48
CA ALA A 51 -14.48 7.67 -4.87
C ALA A 51 -13.37 8.14 -5.81
N TYR A 52 -12.74 7.22 -6.54
CA TYR A 52 -11.74 7.55 -7.55
C TYR A 52 -12.34 8.35 -8.71
N LEU A 53 -13.47 7.94 -9.28
CA LEU A 53 -14.08 8.64 -10.41
C LEU A 53 -14.50 10.08 -10.03
N ILE A 54 -15.04 10.28 -8.83
CA ILE A 54 -15.36 11.61 -8.29
C ILE A 54 -14.10 12.46 -8.15
N TRP A 55 -13.04 11.90 -7.54
CA TRP A 55 -11.77 12.59 -7.36
C TRP A 55 -11.10 12.93 -8.71
N ALA A 56 -11.02 11.97 -9.62
CA ALA A 56 -10.40 12.10 -10.94
C ALA A 56 -11.19 13.04 -11.86
N GLY A 57 -12.51 13.12 -11.69
CA GLY A 57 -13.38 14.03 -12.43
C GLY A 57 -13.34 15.47 -11.94
N HIS A 58 -12.84 15.73 -10.73
CA HIS A 58 -12.76 17.08 -10.18
C HIS A 58 -11.87 17.99 -11.05
N PRO A 59 -12.26 19.24 -11.37
CA PRO A 59 -11.51 20.09 -12.31
C PRO A 59 -10.04 20.29 -11.94
N SER A 60 -9.74 20.43 -10.65
CA SER A 60 -8.35 20.60 -10.15
C SER A 60 -7.51 19.34 -10.23
N VAL A 61 -8.09 18.17 -10.50
CA VAL A 61 -7.39 16.88 -10.61
C VAL A 61 -7.35 16.45 -12.07
N LYS A 62 -8.49 16.54 -12.76
CA LYS A 62 -8.68 16.15 -14.16
C LYS A 62 -7.63 16.76 -15.09
N LEU A 63 -7.27 18.03 -14.88
CA LEU A 63 -6.24 18.72 -15.67
C LEU A 63 -4.86 18.04 -15.58
N HIS A 64 -4.53 17.45 -14.44
CA HIS A 64 -3.28 16.73 -14.26
C HIS A 64 -3.33 15.32 -14.85
N LEU A 65 -4.49 14.64 -14.78
CA LEU A 65 -4.65 13.27 -15.27
C LEU A 65 -4.82 13.19 -16.80
N ALA A 66 -5.49 14.16 -17.42
CA ALA A 66 -5.74 14.21 -18.86
C ALA A 66 -4.46 14.28 -19.70
N GLN A 67 -3.36 14.76 -19.12
CA GLN A 67 -2.05 14.79 -19.76
C GLN A 67 -1.39 13.40 -19.84
N SER A 68 -1.98 12.40 -19.20
CA SER A 68 -1.32 11.15 -18.84
C SER A 68 -2.24 9.92 -18.97
N GLY A 69 -2.95 9.72 -20.08
CA GLY A 69 -3.69 8.46 -20.37
C GLY A 69 -4.59 7.96 -19.23
N THR A 70 -4.68 6.63 -19.03
CA THR A 70 -5.12 6.00 -17.76
C THR A 70 -3.88 5.68 -16.93
N PRO A 71 -3.38 6.63 -16.11
CA PRO A 71 -2.12 6.44 -15.42
C PRO A 71 -2.30 5.52 -14.22
N LEU A 72 -1.28 4.72 -13.92
CA LEU A 72 -1.15 4.16 -12.58
C LEU A 72 -0.84 5.33 -11.63
N LEU A 73 -1.36 5.27 -10.41
CA LEU A 73 -1.21 6.30 -9.39
C LEU A 73 -0.49 5.73 -8.17
N LEU A 74 0.75 6.14 -7.94
CA LEU A 74 1.50 5.73 -6.75
C LEU A 74 1.40 6.79 -5.67
N LEU A 75 0.87 6.40 -4.52
CA LEU A 75 0.87 7.21 -3.31
C LEU A 75 2.03 6.77 -2.41
N GLU A 76 3.00 7.66 -2.22
CA GLU A 76 4.01 7.55 -1.15
C GLU A 76 3.40 8.14 0.13
N ARG A 77 3.08 7.27 1.08
CA ARG A 77 2.27 7.62 2.25
C ARG A 77 3.07 8.38 3.31
N LYS A 78 4.38 8.13 3.43
CA LYS A 78 5.23 8.82 4.41
C LYS A 78 5.38 10.30 4.10
N GLU A 79 5.67 10.62 2.85
CA GLU A 79 5.90 12.00 2.40
C GLU A 79 4.64 12.68 1.85
N ARG A 80 3.53 11.94 1.76
CA ARG A 80 2.27 12.38 1.14
C ARG A 80 2.49 12.94 -0.25
N LYS A 81 3.12 12.14 -1.12
CA LYS A 81 3.36 12.48 -2.53
C LYS A 81 2.61 11.52 -3.44
N LEU A 82 1.97 12.05 -4.46
CA LEU A 82 1.26 11.28 -5.48
C LEU A 82 1.99 11.40 -6.82
N TYR A 83 2.13 10.28 -7.50
CA TYR A 83 2.84 10.18 -8.77
C TYR A 83 1.97 9.50 -9.81
N THR A 84 2.09 9.95 -11.06
CA THR A 84 1.70 9.17 -12.25
C THR A 84 2.91 8.43 -12.78
N LEU A 85 2.73 7.18 -13.19
CA LEU A 85 3.82 6.30 -13.57
C LEU A 85 3.35 5.25 -14.58
N SER A 86 4.32 4.70 -15.32
CA SER A 86 4.09 3.55 -16.19
C SER A 86 3.95 2.26 -15.37
N ARG A 87 3.56 1.16 -16.03
CA ARG A 87 3.49 -0.16 -15.39
C ARG A 87 4.85 -0.65 -14.90
N ASP A 88 5.89 -0.46 -15.70
CA ASP A 88 7.26 -0.87 -15.34
C ASP A 88 7.77 -0.07 -14.15
N GLU A 89 7.55 1.25 -14.16
CA GLU A 89 7.90 2.13 -13.03
C GLU A 89 7.14 1.73 -11.75
N ALA A 90 5.89 1.29 -11.87
CA ALA A 90 5.10 0.84 -10.72
C ALA A 90 5.67 -0.45 -10.14
N LEU A 91 6.01 -1.41 -11.01
CA LEU A 91 6.62 -2.66 -10.60
C LEU A 91 7.95 -2.42 -9.88
N GLU A 92 8.83 -1.60 -10.44
CA GLU A 92 10.11 -1.23 -9.82
C GLU A 92 9.89 -0.57 -8.45
N ALA A 93 8.94 0.37 -8.34
CA ALA A 93 8.67 1.08 -7.09
C ALA A 93 8.08 0.18 -5.99
N LEU A 94 7.26 -0.80 -6.35
CA LEU A 94 6.70 -1.80 -5.44
C LEU A 94 7.75 -2.82 -5.00
N GLN A 95 8.59 -3.30 -5.93
CA GLN A 95 9.71 -4.19 -5.62
C GLN A 95 10.73 -3.54 -4.68
N ALA A 96 11.08 -2.28 -4.92
CA ALA A 96 11.96 -1.52 -4.04
C ALA A 96 11.39 -1.41 -2.61
N SER A 97 10.08 -1.21 -2.48
CA SER A 97 9.40 -1.15 -1.18
C SER A 97 9.41 -2.50 -0.47
N ARG A 98 9.23 -3.60 -1.21
CA ARG A 98 9.34 -4.96 -0.69
C ARG A 98 10.76 -5.27 -0.22
N GLY A 99 11.79 -4.84 -0.96
CA GLY A 99 13.19 -4.96 -0.55
C GLY A 99 13.48 -4.23 0.76
N GLN A 100 12.95 -3.02 0.94
CA GLN A 100 13.07 -2.26 2.18
C GLN A 100 12.31 -2.90 3.35
N LEU A 101 11.11 -3.43 3.11
CA LEU A 101 10.36 -4.19 4.13
C LEU A 101 11.15 -5.43 4.56
N LEU A 102 11.71 -6.19 3.62
CA LEU A 102 12.53 -7.37 3.92
C LEU A 102 13.83 -7.02 4.66
N GLN A 103 14.44 -5.87 4.39
CA GLN A 103 15.64 -5.40 5.10
C GLN A 103 15.32 -4.77 6.48
N ALA A 104 14.11 -4.24 6.67
CA ALA A 104 13.65 -3.67 7.94
C ALA A 104 12.98 -4.72 8.86
N MET A 105 12.66 -5.91 8.34
CA MET A 105 12.38 -7.07 9.19
C MET A 105 13.67 -7.39 9.96
N PRO A 106 13.63 -7.51 11.30
CA PRO A 106 14.77 -8.07 12.02
C PRO A 106 15.08 -9.42 11.37
N GLU A 107 16.37 -9.73 11.19
CA GLU A 107 16.82 -11.05 10.76
C GLU A 107 15.90 -12.09 11.37
N VAL A 108 15.10 -12.77 10.55
CA VAL A 108 14.41 -13.98 10.97
C VAL A 108 15.56 -14.94 11.24
N GLY A 109 16.02 -14.91 12.48
CA GLY A 109 17.10 -15.74 12.95
C GLY A 109 16.77 -17.16 12.52
N SER A 110 17.81 -17.86 12.05
CA SER A 110 17.93 -19.31 11.84
C SER A 110 16.68 -20.12 12.22
N PRO A 111 16.25 -21.15 11.47
CA PRO A 111 15.08 -21.99 11.83
C PRO A 111 14.98 -22.40 13.32
N LYS A 112 16.12 -22.44 14.04
CA LYS A 112 16.18 -22.55 15.51
C LYS A 112 15.49 -21.40 16.27
N GLY A 113 15.62 -20.15 15.83
CA GLY A 113 14.98 -18.96 16.41
C GLY A 113 13.46 -18.93 16.23
N ALA A 114 12.94 -19.31 15.06
CA ALA A 114 11.48 -19.44 14.88
C ALA A 114 10.90 -20.58 15.74
N GLN A 115 11.61 -21.71 15.87
CA GLN A 115 11.25 -22.80 16.78
C GLN A 115 11.33 -22.36 18.25
N GLN A 116 12.33 -21.58 18.62
CA GLN A 116 12.47 -21.05 19.97
C GLN A 116 11.35 -20.05 20.30
N LEU A 117 11.00 -19.15 19.38
CA LEU A 117 9.88 -18.21 19.56
C LEU A 117 8.54 -18.93 19.70
N LEU A 118 8.33 -20.01 18.93
CA LEU A 118 7.13 -20.84 19.05
C LEU A 118 7.11 -21.61 20.37
N ALA A 119 8.26 -22.14 20.81
CA ALA A 119 8.40 -22.83 22.10
C ALA A 119 8.15 -21.87 23.27
N ASP A 120 8.73 -20.67 23.24
CA ASP A 120 8.54 -19.63 24.26
C ASP A 120 7.08 -19.15 24.31
N PHE A 121 6.43 -19.00 23.15
CA PHE A 121 5.01 -18.66 23.06
C PHE A 121 4.11 -19.75 23.64
N VAL A 122 4.39 -21.03 23.36
CA VAL A 122 3.65 -22.16 23.94
C VAL A 122 3.89 -22.26 25.46
N LEU A 123 5.11 -22.01 25.92
CA LEU A 123 5.43 -21.97 27.35
C LEU A 123 4.68 -20.85 28.07
N TRP A 124 4.61 -19.67 27.45
CA TRP A 124 3.87 -18.52 27.95
C TRP A 124 2.37 -18.82 28.04
N LEU A 125 1.76 -19.42 27.01
CA LEU A 125 0.35 -19.85 27.04
C LEU A 125 0.07 -20.91 28.12
N ALA A 126 1.05 -21.76 28.43
CA ALA A 126 0.94 -22.77 29.48
C ALA A 126 1.15 -22.20 30.89
N THR A 127 1.60 -20.95 31.01
CA THR A 127 1.76 -20.30 32.30
C THR A 127 0.40 -19.72 32.71
N PRO A 128 -0.22 -20.18 33.80
CA PRO A 128 -1.47 -19.59 34.26
C PRO A 128 -1.17 -18.13 34.62
N ALA A 129 -1.84 -17.20 33.93
CA ALA A 129 -1.79 -15.78 34.26
C ALA A 129 -2.06 -15.63 35.76
N THR A 130 -1.03 -15.23 36.52
CA THR A 130 -1.13 -14.95 37.94
C THR A 130 -2.15 -13.83 38.12
N LYS A 131 -3.39 -14.20 38.44
CA LYS A 131 -4.29 -13.28 39.12
C LYS A 131 -3.62 -12.97 40.45
N ALA A 132 -3.27 -11.69 40.62
CA ALA A 132 -2.93 -11.12 41.90
C ALA A 132 -4.10 -11.30 42.88
N ALA A 133 -3.85 -12.01 43.98
CA ALA A 133 -4.13 -11.66 45.37
C ALA A 133 -3.79 -12.86 46.27
#